data_AF-A0A6B3VZT8-F1
#
_entry.id   AF-A0A6B3VZT8-F1
#
_cell.length_a   1.000
_cell.length_b   1.000
_cell.length_c   1.000
_cell.angle_alpha   90.00
_cell.angle_beta   90.00
_cell.angle_gamma   90.00
#
_symmetry.space_group_name_H-M   'P 1'
#
loop_
_entity.id
_entity.type
_entity.pdbx_description
1 polymer ?
#
loop_
_entity_poly.entity_id
_entity_poly.type
_entity_poly.pdbx_seq_one_letter_code
_entity_poly.pdbx_strand_id
1 'polypeptide(L)'
;MEQNEKASFYEEFVVFSRKTPISHSQEQFTLLAPNHEIALVMAQENFIRRESVCDIWVVKRSDIRMMNPEERETLKRIDNKNYRTTKGYGYLARIWRKADQGMLDEKEILSWSKGRVKR
;
A
#
# COMPACT_ATOMS: atom_id res chain seq x y z
N MET A 1 23.11 34.56 23.23
CA MET A 1 22.76 33.23 23.77
C MET A 1 23.41 32.22 22.85
N GLU A 2 24.63 31.83 23.16
CA GLU A 2 25.41 30.87 22.38
C GLU A 2 24.92 29.48 22.80
N GLN A 3 24.09 28.85 21.95
CA GLN A 3 23.61 27.50 22.24
C GLN A 3 24.75 26.53 22.03
N ASN A 4 25.21 25.98 23.15
CA ASN A 4 26.24 24.96 23.23
C ASN A 4 25.70 23.69 22.56
N GLU A 5 26.08 23.43 21.30
CA GLU A 5 25.87 22.15 20.61
C GLU A 5 26.73 21.06 21.29
N LYS A 6 26.32 20.65 22.49
CA LYS A 6 26.76 19.35 23.02
C LYS A 6 26.07 18.29 22.19
N ALA A 7 26.74 17.81 21.13
CA ALA A 7 26.36 16.56 20.49
C ALA A 7 26.21 15.52 21.60
N SER A 8 24.97 15.09 21.84
CA SER A 8 24.69 14.07 22.85
C SER A 8 25.48 12.83 22.48
N PHE A 9 26.30 12.34 23.41
CA PHE A 9 27.10 11.13 23.18
C PHE A 9 26.22 9.92 22.85
N TYR A 10 24.94 9.95 23.25
CA TYR A 10 23.95 8.95 22.89
C TYR A 10 22.90 9.53 21.94
N GLU A 11 22.59 8.76 20.91
CA GLU A 11 21.51 9.03 19.95
C GLU A 11 20.44 7.95 20.07
N GLU A 12 19.21 8.29 19.73
CA GLU A 12 18.09 7.35 19.67
C GLU A 12 18.12 6.55 18.36
N PHE A 13 18.03 5.24 18.48
CA PHE A 13 17.94 4.30 17.35
C PHE A 13 16.67 3.49 17.43
N VAL A 14 16.00 3.33 16.29
CA VAL A 14 14.86 2.43 16.14
C VAL A 14 15.36 1.11 15.57
N VAL A 15 14.95 0.01 16.20
CA VAL A 15 15.33 -1.35 15.81
C VAL A 15 14.18 -2.01 15.06
N PHE A 16 14.51 -2.56 13.90
CA PHE A 16 13.61 -3.37 13.10
C PHE A 16 14.13 -4.80 12.99
N SER A 17 13.22 -5.78 12.91
CA SER A 17 13.57 -7.17 12.69
C SER A 17 12.77 -7.80 11.56
N ARG A 18 13.38 -8.82 10.92
CA ARG A 18 12.73 -9.69 9.93
C ARG A 18 12.79 -11.13 10.42
N LYS A 19 11.63 -11.82 10.40
CA LYS A 19 11.55 -13.24 10.81
C LYS A 19 12.05 -14.19 9.72
N THR A 20 11.77 -13.86 8.46
CA THR A 20 12.22 -14.60 7.28
C THR A 20 12.77 -13.66 6.21
N PRO A 21 13.57 -14.13 5.23
CA PRO A 21 14.13 -13.28 4.18
C PRO A 21 13.08 -12.50 3.36
N ILE A 22 11.88 -13.06 3.24
CA ILE A 22 10.75 -12.50 2.49
C ILE A 22 9.79 -11.67 3.36
N SER A 23 9.92 -11.74 4.69
CA SER A 23 9.02 -11.02 5.59
C SER A 23 9.30 -9.52 5.60
N HIS A 24 8.25 -8.72 5.80
CA HIS A 24 8.37 -7.30 6.03
C HIS A 24 9.12 -7.04 7.35
N SER A 25 9.95 -5.99 7.36
CA SER A 25 10.60 -5.49 8.56
C SER A 25 9.56 -4.90 9.50
N GLN A 26 9.57 -5.34 10.76
CA GLN A 26 8.68 -4.82 11.81
C GLN A 26 9.50 -4.02 12.80
N GLU A 27 8.99 -2.85 13.19
CA GLU A 27 9.53 -2.08 14.32
C GLU A 27 9.31 -2.88 15.60
N GLN A 28 10.30 -2.89 16.47
CA GLN A 28 10.24 -3.67 17.70
C GLN A 28 10.40 -2.80 18.95
N PHE A 29 11.49 -2.04 19.01
CA PHE A 29 11.78 -1.14 20.11
C PHE A 29 12.78 -0.06 19.70
N THR A 30 12.96 0.91 20.59
CA THR A 30 13.98 1.97 20.48
C THR A 30 15.06 1.75 21.54
N LEU A 31 16.31 2.08 21.22
CA LEU A 31 17.44 2.05 22.14
C LEU A 31 18.29 3.31 22.02
N LEU A 32 19.12 3.56 23.04
CA LEU A 32 20.13 4.63 23.02
C LEU A 32 21.51 4.03 22.78
N ALA A 33 22.24 4.56 21.81
CA ALA A 33 23.60 4.12 21.51
C ALA A 33 24.45 5.28 20.99
N PRO A 34 25.78 5.20 21.13
CA PRO A 34 26.69 6.22 20.63
C PRO A 34 26.95 6.14 19.12
N ASN A 35 26.70 5.00 18.50
CA ASN A 35 26.83 4.78 17.07
C ASN A 35 26.06 3.52 16.63
N HIS A 36 25.98 3.29 15.32
CA HIS A 36 25.27 2.17 14.72
C HIS A 36 25.81 0.79 15.13
N GLU A 37 27.13 0.64 15.28
CA GLU A 37 27.76 -0.63 15.64
C GLU A 37 27.34 -1.09 17.04
N ILE A 38 27.40 -0.16 18.01
CA ILE A 38 26.96 -0.44 19.38
C ILE A 38 25.45 -0.66 19.42
N ALA A 39 24.67 0.11 18.64
CA ALA A 39 23.23 -0.11 18.53
C ALA A 39 22.90 -1.52 18.02
N LEU A 40 23.64 -2.01 17.03
CA LEU A 40 23.43 -3.34 16.45
C LEU A 40 23.75 -4.45 17.46
N VAL A 41 24.87 -4.35 18.18
CA VAL A 41 25.24 -5.32 19.23
C VAL A 41 24.19 -5.34 20.35
N MET A 42 23.76 -4.16 20.81
CA MET A 42 22.70 -4.07 21.82
C MET A 42 21.38 -4.66 21.32
N ALA A 43 21.00 -4.41 20.06
CA ALA A 43 19.81 -4.99 19.46
C ALA A 43 19.90 -6.52 19.42
N GLN A 44 21.02 -7.08 18.96
CA GLN A 44 21.26 -8.53 18.90
C GLN A 44 21.14 -9.18 20.29
N GLU A 45 21.78 -8.62 21.31
CA GLU A 45 21.72 -9.14 22.69
C GLU A 45 20.29 -9.17 23.25
N ASN A 46 19.45 -8.21 22.88
CA ASN A 46 18.05 -8.16 23.28
C ASN A 46 17.17 -9.19 22.52
N PHE A 47 17.44 -9.45 21.23
CA PHE A 47 16.63 -10.35 20.39
C PHE A 47 16.97 -11.84 20.55
N ILE A 48 18.27 -12.17 20.55
CA ILE A 48 18.74 -13.56 20.48
C ILE A 48 18.27 -14.37 21.69
N ARG A 49 17.94 -13.71 22.81
CA ARG A 49 17.43 -14.37 24.01
C ARG A 49 16.00 -14.91 23.88
N ARG A 50 15.22 -14.51 22.86
CA ARG A 50 13.77 -14.80 22.80
C ARG A 50 13.27 -15.39 21.49
N GLU A 51 13.74 -14.89 20.35
CA GLU A 51 13.26 -15.34 19.03
C GLU A 51 14.38 -15.43 18.01
N SER A 52 14.33 -16.44 17.14
CA SER A 52 15.19 -16.50 15.97
C SER A 52 14.75 -15.46 14.94
N VAL A 53 15.64 -14.53 14.61
CA VAL A 53 15.44 -13.53 13.56
C VAL A 53 16.39 -13.78 12.40
N CYS A 54 15.93 -13.48 11.19
CA CYS A 54 16.73 -13.61 9.98
C CYS A 54 17.61 -12.37 9.74
N ASP A 55 17.14 -11.19 10.15
CA ASP A 55 17.86 -9.93 9.96
C ASP A 55 17.42 -8.87 10.98
N ILE A 56 18.34 -7.94 11.29
CA ILE A 56 18.14 -6.83 12.23
C ILE A 56 18.66 -5.55 11.59
N TRP A 57 17.83 -4.51 11.56
CA TRP A 57 18.23 -3.19 11.11
C TRP A 57 18.16 -2.19 12.27
N VAL A 58 19.13 -1.29 12.30
CA VAL A 58 19.17 -0.15 13.23
C VAL A 58 19.26 1.12 12.42
N VAL A 59 18.35 2.05 12.71
CA VAL A 59 18.24 3.33 12.01
C VAL A 59 18.18 4.43 13.05
N LYS A 60 18.91 5.52 12.85
CA LYS A 60 18.79 6.70 13.72
C LYS A 60 17.36 7.23 13.67
N ARG A 61 16.82 7.58 14.84
CA ARG A 61 15.47 8.12 14.93
C ARG A 61 15.32 9.43 14.16
N SER A 62 16.38 10.24 14.11
CA SER A 62 16.46 11.49 13.33
C SER A 62 16.24 11.30 11.83
N ASP A 63 16.60 10.13 11.30
CA ASP A 63 16.57 9.86 9.86
C ASP A 63 15.19 9.38 9.40
N ILE A 64 14.29 9.09 10.36
CA ILE A 64 12.92 8.63 10.10
C ILE A 64 11.97 9.84 10.12
N ARG A 65 11.54 10.28 8.94
CA ARG A 65 10.49 11.31 8.79
C ARG A 65 9.11 10.71 9.07
N MET A 66 8.52 11.12 10.19
CA MET A 66 7.13 10.78 10.53
C MET A 66 6.16 11.82 9.99
N MET A 67 5.00 11.39 9.47
CA MET A 67 3.93 12.31 9.07
C MET A 67 3.38 13.09 10.27
N ASN A 68 3.22 14.40 10.09
CA ASN A 68 2.54 15.26 11.05
C ASN A 68 1.00 15.00 11.00
N PRO A 69 0.22 15.46 12.00
CA PRO A 69 -1.21 15.22 12.04
C PRO A 69 -1.97 15.70 10.78
N GLU A 70 -1.57 16.83 10.20
CA GLU A 70 -2.21 17.40 9.00
C GLU A 70 -1.93 16.56 7.74
N GLU A 71 -0.70 16.12 7.56
CA GLU A 71 -0.28 15.23 6.46
C GLU A 71 -1.02 13.89 6.54
N ARG A 72 -1.29 13.37 7.74
CA ARG A 72 -2.05 12.12 7.90
C ARG A 72 -3.46 12.19 7.33
N GLU A 73 -4.07 13.37 7.30
CA GLU A 73 -5.39 13.56 6.66
C GLU A 73 -5.37 13.23 5.16
N THR A 74 -4.20 13.35 4.51
CA THR A 74 -4.03 13.00 3.09
C THR A 74 -4.05 11.50 2.82
N LEU A 75 -3.82 10.65 3.83
CA LEU A 75 -3.85 9.20 3.69
C LEU A 75 -5.26 8.63 3.55
N LYS A 76 -6.31 9.45 3.71
CA LYS A 76 -7.69 9.03 3.55
C LYS A 76 -7.88 8.40 2.17
N ARG A 77 -8.49 7.21 2.16
CA ARG A 77 -8.78 6.47 0.93
C ARG A 77 -9.64 7.34 0.02
N ILE A 78 -9.09 7.72 -1.13
CA ILE A 78 -9.84 8.41 -2.18
C ILE A 78 -10.67 7.37 -2.94
N ASP A 79 -11.99 7.41 -2.79
CA ASP A 79 -12.91 6.41 -3.36
C ASP A 79 -13.33 6.72 -4.81
N ASN A 80 -12.42 7.32 -5.59
CA ASN A 80 -12.64 7.70 -6.98
C ASN A 80 -12.13 6.65 -7.99
N LYS A 81 -11.79 5.45 -7.54
CA LYS A 81 -11.10 4.42 -8.33
C LYS A 81 -11.94 3.17 -8.59
N ASN A 82 -13.25 3.34 -8.75
CA ASN A 82 -14.17 2.24 -9.02
C ASN A 82 -13.75 1.42 -10.26
N TYR A 83 -13.14 2.06 -11.26
CA TYR A 83 -12.57 1.43 -12.45
C TYR A 83 -11.47 0.38 -12.18
N ARG A 84 -10.87 0.34 -10.97
CA ARG A 84 -9.85 -0.66 -10.59
C ARG A 84 -10.43 -1.93 -10.03
N THR A 85 -11.74 -1.97 -9.77
CA THR A 85 -12.40 -3.11 -9.14
C THR A 85 -13.40 -3.72 -10.11
N THR A 86 -13.57 -5.04 -10.07
CA THR A 86 -14.58 -5.74 -10.89
C THR A 86 -15.98 -5.17 -10.67
N LYS A 87 -16.29 -4.71 -9.44
CA LYS A 87 -17.57 -4.07 -9.09
C LYS A 87 -17.83 -2.80 -9.91
N GLY A 88 -16.79 -2.03 -10.25
CA GLY A 88 -16.94 -0.79 -11.05
C GLY A 88 -17.42 -1.01 -12.47
N TYR A 89 -17.27 -2.22 -13.01
CA TYR A 89 -17.70 -2.59 -14.36
C TYR A 89 -19.11 -3.21 -14.41
N GLY A 90 -19.86 -3.25 -13.30
CA GLY A 90 -21.19 -3.86 -13.27
C GLY A 90 -22.19 -3.26 -14.27
N TYR A 91 -21.99 -2.02 -14.71
CA TYR A 91 -22.83 -1.38 -15.73
C TYR A 91 -22.64 -1.97 -17.14
N LEU A 92 -21.50 -2.59 -17.44
CA LEU A 92 -21.23 -3.20 -18.75
C LEU A 92 -22.23 -4.32 -19.04
N ALA A 93 -22.57 -5.16 -18.05
CA ALA A 93 -23.57 -6.21 -18.21
C ALA A 93 -24.94 -5.65 -18.66
N ARG A 94 -25.31 -4.46 -18.20
CA ARG A 94 -26.53 -3.77 -18.62
C ARG A 94 -26.42 -3.24 -20.06
N ILE A 95 -25.25 -2.76 -20.48
CA ILE A 95 -25.00 -2.33 -21.86
C ILE A 95 -25.09 -3.53 -22.81
N TRP A 96 -24.44 -4.65 -22.46
CA TRP A 96 -24.47 -5.87 -23.25
C TRP A 96 -25.90 -6.42 -23.42
N ARG A 97 -26.71 -6.45 -22.36
CA ARG A 97 -28.13 -6.86 -22.47
C ARG A 97 -28.94 -5.97 -23.42
N LYS A 98 -28.69 -4.66 -23.43
CA LYS A 98 -29.38 -3.74 -24.35
C LYS A 98 -28.91 -3.89 -25.79
N ALA A 99 -27.62 -4.13 -26.00
CA ALA A 99 -27.06 -4.39 -27.33
C ALA A 99 -27.60 -5.70 -27.92
N ASP A 100 -27.74 -6.74 -27.08
CA ASP A 100 -28.29 -8.05 -27.46
C ASP A 100 -29.78 -7.95 -27.85
N GLN A 101 -30.55 -7.13 -27.12
CA GLN A 101 -31.94 -6.79 -27.49
C GLN A 101 -32.07 -6.02 -28.81
N GLY A 102 -30.99 -5.40 -29.30
CA GLY A 102 -30.93 -4.72 -30.58
C GLY A 102 -30.53 -5.62 -31.75
N MET A 103 -30.24 -6.91 -31.52
CA MET A 103 -30.21 -7.89 -32.61
C MET A 103 -31.65 -8.06 -33.10
N LEU A 104 -31.91 -7.49 -34.28
CA LEU A 104 -33.20 -7.48 -34.97
C LEU A 104 -33.95 -8.82 -34.77
N ASP A 105 -35.18 -8.76 -34.26
CA ASP A 105 -36.06 -9.92 -34.15
C ASP A 105 -36.33 -10.47 -35.55
N GLU A 106 -36.46 -11.80 -35.71
CA GLU A 106 -36.70 -12.44 -37.02
C GLU A 106 -37.92 -11.82 -37.72
N LYS A 107 -38.91 -11.36 -36.95
CA LYS A 107 -40.09 -10.64 -37.42
C LYS A 107 -39.78 -9.30 -38.07
N GLU A 108 -38.81 -8.55 -37.55
CA GLU A 108 -38.38 -7.26 -38.08
C GLU A 108 -37.63 -7.45 -39.40
N ILE A 109 -36.73 -8.44 -39.45
CA ILE A 109 -35.98 -8.85 -40.66
C ILE A 109 -36.95 -9.32 -41.77
N LEU A 110 -37.95 -10.13 -41.43
CA LEU A 110 -38.97 -10.63 -42.36
C LEU A 110 -39.89 -9.52 -42.89
N SER A 111 -40.15 -8.48 -42.10
CA SER A 111 -40.99 -7.34 -42.52
C SER A 111 -40.41 -6.58 -43.72
N TRP A 112 -39.08 -6.52 -43.83
CA TRP A 112 -38.38 -5.85 -44.93
C TRP A 112 -38.42 -6.65 -46.25
N SER A 113 -38.68 -7.96 -46.19
CA SER A 113 -38.80 -8.82 -47.38
C SER A 113 -40.15 -8.63 -48.11
N LYS A 114 -41.22 -8.26 -47.40
CA LYS A 114 -42.58 -8.18 -47.96
C LYS A 114 -42.88 -6.91 -48.74
N GLY A 115 -41.99 -5.90 -48.70
CA GLY A 115 -42.19 -4.60 -49.35
C GLY A 115 -41.71 -4.48 -50.81
N ARG A 116 -41.16 -5.54 -51.42
CA ARG A 116 -40.68 -5.53 -52.82
C ARG A 116 -41.44 -6.49 -53.71
N VAL A 117 -42.73 -6.26 -53.90
CA VAL A 117 -43.45 -6.79 -55.08
C VAL A 117 -44.02 -5.59 -55.84
N LYS A 118 -43.22 -5.07 -56.76
CA LYS A 118 -43.66 -4.15 -57.82
C LYS A 118 -44.04 -5.02 -59.01
N ARG A 119 -45.34 -5.14 -59.29
CA ARG A 119 -45.88 -5.39 -60.63
C ARG A 119 -47.32 -4.90 -60.67
#